data_AF-A0A1X1WPI1-F1
#
_entry.id   AF-A0A1X1WPI1-F1
#
_cell.length_a   1.000
_cell.length_b   1.000
_cell.length_c   1.000
_cell.angle_alpha   90.00
_cell.angle_beta   90.00
_cell.angle_gamma   90.00
#
_symmetry.space_group_name_H-M   'P 1'
#
loop_
_entity.id
_entity.type
_entity.pdbx_description
1 polymer ?
#
loop_
_entity_poly.entity_id
_entity_poly.type
_entity_poly.pdbx_seq_one_letter_code
_entity_poly.pdbx_strand_id
1 'polypeptide(L)'
;MTLAVEHPAEKHPALRAARSELRHFDTYRDLYELRGKVQHLTQVGQSAEEIAVTLGVSDRTVQRHRLQPPPPQRPLLYDGASVSEERAEDLEAGADLALYLASVLRDEDPLVAWGTLSRLDRRKLQELTVIALCAINIHATKEQLLGWVRRLAREAV
;
A
#
# COMPACT_ATOMS: atom_id res chain seq x y z
N MET A 1 17.35 -6.80 29.75
CA MET A 1 16.64 -5.56 29.37
C MET A 1 16.72 -5.41 27.86
N THR A 2 15.70 -5.84 27.14
CA THR A 2 15.59 -5.64 25.70
C THR A 2 15.27 -4.17 25.47
N LEU A 3 16.23 -3.41 24.92
CA LEU A 3 15.95 -2.06 24.42
C LEU A 3 14.83 -2.20 23.40
N ALA A 4 13.65 -1.67 23.71
CA ALA A 4 12.57 -1.55 22.74
C ALA A 4 13.11 -0.68 21.61
N VAL A 5 13.48 -1.32 20.50
CA VAL A 5 13.90 -0.62 19.29
C VAL A 5 12.69 0.21 18.87
N GLU A 6 12.72 1.51 19.15
CA GLU A 6 11.66 2.43 18.74
C GLU A 6 11.56 2.40 17.22
N HIS A 7 10.51 1.73 16.74
CA HIS A 7 10.26 1.56 15.32
C HIS A 7 10.11 2.94 14.66
N PRO A 8 10.74 3.22 13.50
CA PRO A 8 10.72 4.55 12.86
C PRO A 8 9.31 5.11 12.65
N ALA A 9 8.34 4.23 12.39
CA ALA A 9 6.92 4.59 12.28
C ALA A 9 6.31 5.22 13.54
N GLU A 10 6.90 5.02 14.72
CA GLU A 10 6.42 5.63 15.98
C GLU A 10 6.83 7.11 16.13
N LYS A 11 7.78 7.57 15.32
CA LYS A 11 8.36 8.92 15.45
C LYS A 11 7.54 10.02 14.75
N HIS A 12 6.60 9.65 13.87
CA HIS A 12 5.78 10.61 13.12
C HIS A 12 4.27 10.35 13.34
N PRO A 13 3.44 11.37 13.65
CA PRO A 13 2.02 11.18 13.94
C PRO A 13 1.25 10.49 12.81
N ALA A 14 1.53 10.84 11.54
CA ALA A 14 0.87 10.20 10.41
C ALA A 14 1.23 8.71 10.26
N LEU A 15 2.49 8.34 10.54
CA LEU A 15 2.94 6.94 10.48
C LEU A 15 2.35 6.12 11.64
N ARG A 16 2.22 6.73 12.84
CA ARG A 16 1.52 6.14 13.97
C ARG A 16 0.05 5.90 13.68
N ALA A 17 -0.65 6.88 13.11
CA ALA A 17 -2.05 6.76 12.72
C ALA A 17 -2.24 5.62 11.72
N ALA A 18 -1.46 5.62 10.63
CA ALA A 18 -1.50 4.56 9.63
C ALA A 18 -1.22 3.17 10.23
N ARG A 19 -0.22 3.06 11.12
CA ARG A 19 0.07 1.80 11.82
C ARG A 19 -1.09 1.38 12.73
N SER A 20 -1.71 2.32 13.45
CA SER A 20 -2.85 2.05 14.32
C SER A 20 -4.06 1.54 13.51
N GLU A 21 -4.32 2.14 12.35
CA GLU A 21 -5.35 1.65 11.43
C GLU A 21 -5.03 0.24 10.93
N LEU A 22 -3.76 0.00 10.57
CA LEU A 22 -3.32 -1.31 10.08
C LEU A 22 -3.33 -2.40 11.16
N ARG A 23 -3.15 -2.06 12.44
CA ARG A 23 -3.22 -3.02 13.56
C ARG A 23 -4.56 -3.75 13.62
N HIS A 24 -5.65 -3.14 13.16
CA HIS A 24 -6.94 -3.81 13.09
C HIS A 24 -6.89 -5.05 12.19
N PHE A 25 -6.17 -5.00 11.08
CA PHE A 25 -6.01 -6.14 10.18
C PHE A 25 -5.14 -7.24 10.79
N ASP A 26 -4.10 -6.87 11.55
CA ASP A 26 -3.21 -7.85 12.18
C ASP A 26 -3.89 -8.54 13.38
N THR A 27 -4.62 -7.78 14.21
CA THR A 27 -5.35 -8.31 15.37
C THR A 27 -6.48 -9.26 14.99
N TYR A 28 -7.20 -8.96 13.90
CA TYR A 28 -8.34 -9.77 13.45
C TYR A 28 -8.02 -10.61 12.21
N ARG A 29 -6.73 -10.86 11.94
CA ARG A 29 -6.24 -11.55 10.75
C ARG A 29 -6.96 -12.89 10.54
N ASP A 30 -6.88 -13.79 11.52
CA ASP A 30 -7.46 -15.13 11.41
C ASP A 30 -8.98 -15.09 11.22
N LEU A 31 -9.64 -14.12 11.86
CA LEU A 31 -11.08 -13.91 11.73
C LEU A 31 -11.45 -13.44 10.32
N TYR A 32 -10.68 -12.55 9.71
CA TYR A 32 -10.92 -12.07 8.35
C TYR A 32 -10.55 -13.11 7.29
N GLU A 33 -9.47 -13.86 7.50
CA GLU A 33 -9.11 -14.98 6.63
C GLU A 33 -10.22 -16.05 6.64
N LEU A 34 -10.72 -16.44 7.83
CA LEU A 34 -11.84 -17.36 7.95
C LEU A 34 -13.10 -16.83 7.27
N ARG A 35 -13.46 -15.56 7.52
CA ARG A 35 -14.63 -14.93 6.90
C ARG A 35 -14.51 -14.89 5.37
N GLY A 36 -13.33 -14.53 4.86
CA GLY A 36 -13.05 -14.53 3.42
C GLY A 36 -13.23 -15.90 2.79
N LYS A 37 -12.69 -16.95 3.43
CA LYS A 37 -12.86 -18.35 2.98
C LYS A 37 -14.33 -18.77 2.98
N VAL A 38 -15.08 -18.46 4.05
CA VAL A 38 -16.52 -18.75 4.13
C VAL A 38 -17.29 -18.07 3.00
N GLN A 39 -17.02 -16.79 2.74
CA GLN A 39 -17.70 -16.05 1.68
C GLN A 39 -17.35 -16.58 0.29
N HIS A 40 -16.08 -16.87 0.03
CA HIS A 40 -15.65 -17.46 -1.24
C HIS A 40 -16.35 -18.79 -1.51
N LEU A 41 -16.33 -19.73 -0.56
CA LEU A 41 -16.98 -21.04 -0.74
C LEU A 41 -18.51 -20.92 -0.86
N THR A 42 -19.10 -19.93 -0.19
CA THR A 42 -20.52 -19.60 -0.37
C THR A 42 -20.82 -19.08 -1.77
N GLN A 43 -19.96 -18.25 -2.35
CA GLN A 43 -20.09 -17.76 -3.73
C GLN A 43 -19.93 -18.87 -4.77
N VAL A 44 -19.09 -19.87 -4.49
CA VAL A 44 -18.92 -21.07 -5.32
C VAL A 44 -20.10 -22.06 -5.17
N GLY A 45 -21.06 -21.78 -4.28
CA GLY A 45 -22.32 -22.52 -4.15
C GLY A 45 -22.31 -23.63 -3.11
N GLN A 46 -21.28 -23.73 -2.26
CA GLN A 46 -21.21 -24.78 -1.23
C GLN A 46 -22.23 -24.56 -0.10
N SER A 47 -22.70 -25.66 0.46
CA SER A 47 -23.62 -25.67 1.60
C SER A 47 -22.91 -25.25 2.91
N ALA A 48 -23.67 -24.91 3.96
CA ALA A 48 -23.05 -24.53 5.23
C ALA A 48 -22.30 -25.70 5.89
N GLU A 49 -22.83 -26.92 5.74
CA GLU A 49 -22.26 -28.16 6.27
C GLU A 49 -20.95 -28.51 5.54
N GLU A 50 -20.92 -28.40 4.21
CA GLU A 50 -19.71 -28.63 3.40
C GLU A 50 -18.58 -27.65 3.76
N ILE A 51 -18.92 -26.37 3.96
CA ILE A 51 -17.96 -25.34 4.37
C ILE A 51 -17.45 -25.61 5.79
N ALA A 52 -18.34 -26.01 6.71
CA ALA A 52 -17.99 -26.33 8.08
C ALA A 52 -16.97 -27.47 8.15
N VAL A 53 -17.20 -28.54 7.38
CA VAL A 53 -16.26 -29.66 7.24
C VAL A 53 -14.93 -29.19 6.62
N THR A 54 -14.99 -28.43 5.51
CA THR A 54 -13.80 -27.97 4.79
C THR A 54 -12.90 -27.07 5.63
N LEU A 55 -13.49 -26.19 6.45
CA LEU A 55 -12.77 -25.21 7.25
C LEU A 55 -12.53 -25.66 8.70
N GLY A 56 -13.04 -26.84 9.09
CA GLY A 56 -12.91 -27.36 10.46
C GLY A 56 -13.63 -26.51 11.52
N VAL A 57 -14.77 -25.91 11.17
CA VAL A 57 -15.58 -25.04 12.05
C VAL A 57 -17.01 -25.55 12.16
N SER A 58 -17.82 -25.00 13.08
CA SER A 58 -19.23 -25.39 13.19
C SER A 58 -20.14 -24.68 12.18
N ASP A 59 -21.25 -25.30 11.79
CA ASP A 59 -22.29 -24.70 10.94
C ASP A 59 -22.77 -23.35 11.47
N ARG A 60 -22.95 -23.23 12.80
CA ARG A 60 -23.31 -21.97 13.45
C ARG A 60 -22.28 -20.87 13.20
N THR A 61 -20.99 -21.23 13.15
CA THR A 61 -19.89 -20.30 12.85
C THR A 61 -19.92 -19.87 11.39
N VAL A 62 -20.16 -20.81 10.46
CA VAL A 62 -20.33 -20.52 9.03
C VAL A 62 -21.49 -19.56 8.79
N GLN A 63 -22.67 -19.86 9.36
CA GLN A 63 -23.86 -19.02 9.23
C GLN A 63 -23.63 -17.60 9.79
N ARG A 64 -22.95 -17.48 10.94
CA ARG A 64 -22.58 -16.18 11.50
C ARG A 64 -21.69 -15.38 10.55
N HIS A 65 -20.72 -16.01 9.89
CA HIS A 65 -19.82 -15.31 8.98
C HIS A 65 -20.45 -14.94 7.63
N ARG A 66 -21.42 -15.73 7.14
CA ARG A 66 -22.20 -15.40 5.93
C ARG A 66 -23.01 -14.11 6.07
N LEU A 67 -23.55 -13.87 7.26
CA LEU A 67 -24.36 -12.68 7.54
C LEU A 67 -23.51 -11.41 7.79
N GLN A 68 -22.20 -11.55 7.92
CA GLN A 68 -21.31 -10.42 8.15
C GLN A 68 -20.89 -9.76 6.83
N PRO A 69 -20.64 -8.44 6.83
CA PRO A 69 -20.09 -7.77 5.66
C PRO A 69 -18.72 -8.38 5.29
N PRO A 70 -18.33 -8.27 4.00
CA PRO A 70 -17.01 -8.73 3.56
C PRO A 70 -15.90 -8.18 4.45
N PRO A 71 -14.85 -8.98 4.69
CA PRO A 71 -13.73 -8.52 5.49
C PRO A 71 -13.18 -7.23 4.87
N PRO A 72 -12.81 -6.23 5.68
CA PRO A 72 -12.17 -5.03 5.17
C PRO A 72 -10.90 -5.46 4.40
N GLN A 73 -10.68 -4.86 3.25
CA GLN A 73 -9.49 -5.14 2.46
C GLN A 73 -8.30 -4.39 3.05
N ARG A 74 -7.24 -5.11 3.40
CA ARG A 74 -5.96 -4.48 3.75
C ARG A 74 -5.48 -3.72 2.51
N PRO A 75 -4.97 -2.48 2.64
CA PRO A 75 -4.27 -1.83 1.53
C PRO A 75 -3.15 -2.76 1.04
N LEU A 76 -3.32 -3.32 -0.15
CA LEU A 76 -2.33 -4.20 -0.75
C LEU A 76 -1.25 -3.32 -1.36
N LEU A 77 -0.06 -3.35 -0.75
CA LEU A 77 1.15 -3.04 -1.49
C LEU A 77 1.41 -4.23 -2.42
N TYR A 78 1.69 -3.96 -3.69
CA TYR A 78 1.85 -4.99 -4.71
C TYR A 78 2.91 -6.00 -4.27
N ASP A 79 2.55 -7.27 -4.28
CA ASP A 79 3.52 -8.35 -4.31
C ASP A 79 3.88 -8.59 -5.77
N GLY A 80 5.10 -8.20 -6.15
CA GLY A 80 5.60 -8.37 -7.52
C GLY A 80 5.57 -9.82 -8.01
N ALA A 81 5.48 -10.80 -7.10
CA ALA A 81 5.38 -12.22 -7.44
C ALA A 81 3.96 -12.68 -7.80
N SER A 82 2.92 -11.88 -7.53
CA SER A 82 1.52 -12.30 -7.68
C SER A 82 0.65 -11.36 -8.53
N VAL A 83 1.26 -10.46 -9.31
CA VAL A 83 0.56 -9.56 -10.23
C VAL A 83 0.37 -10.19 -11.60
N SER A 84 -0.73 -9.87 -12.29
CA SER A 84 -0.91 -10.21 -13.70
C SER A 84 0.15 -9.51 -14.56
N GLU A 85 0.44 -10.06 -15.73
CA GLU A 85 1.40 -9.49 -16.69
C GLU A 85 1.03 -8.05 -17.08
N GLU A 86 -0.24 -7.80 -17.43
CA GLU A 86 -0.79 -6.46 -17.67
C GLU A 86 -0.53 -5.49 -16.51
N ARG A 87 -0.60 -5.98 -15.27
CA ARG A 87 -0.39 -5.14 -14.10
C ARG A 87 1.10 -4.90 -13.81
N ALA A 88 1.95 -5.85 -14.17
CA ALA A 88 3.40 -5.66 -14.10
C ALA A 88 3.84 -4.58 -15.10
N GLU A 89 3.33 -4.62 -16.34
CA GLU A 89 3.59 -3.59 -17.36
C GLU A 89 3.14 -2.20 -16.89
N ASP A 90 1.96 -2.08 -16.27
CA ASP A 90 1.51 -0.82 -15.67
C ASP A 90 2.49 -0.26 -14.61
N LEU A 91 3.06 -1.15 -13.78
CA LEU A 91 3.99 -0.75 -12.73
C LEU A 91 5.34 -0.34 -13.31
N GLU A 92 5.81 -1.03 -14.35
CA GLU A 92 7.01 -0.66 -15.10
C GLU A 92 6.83 0.71 -15.76
N ALA A 93 5.69 0.95 -16.42
CA ALA A 93 5.35 2.27 -16.96
C ALA A 93 5.29 3.36 -15.87
N GLY A 94 4.82 3.00 -14.66
CA GLY A 94 4.86 3.89 -13.49
C GLY A 94 6.27 4.20 -13.02
N ALA A 95 7.18 3.23 -13.06
CA ALA A 95 8.60 3.43 -12.74
C ALA A 95 9.30 4.31 -13.79
N ASP A 96 9.03 4.09 -15.07
CA ASP A 96 9.50 4.94 -16.16
C ASP A 96 9.03 6.38 -15.98
N LEU A 97 7.74 6.57 -15.68
CA LEU A 97 7.20 7.90 -15.39
C LEU A 97 7.91 8.56 -14.19
N ALA A 98 8.24 7.81 -13.13
CA ALA A 98 8.98 8.33 -11.99
C ALA A 98 10.38 8.84 -12.41
N LEU A 99 11.07 8.10 -13.27
CA LEU A 99 12.38 8.48 -13.79
C LEU A 99 12.30 9.73 -14.67
N TYR A 100 11.32 9.81 -15.57
CA TYR A 100 11.10 11.00 -16.40
C TYR A 100 10.72 12.22 -15.58
N LEU A 101 9.86 12.07 -14.57
CA LEU A 101 9.53 13.18 -13.69
C LEU A 101 10.75 13.65 -12.89
N ALA A 102 11.60 12.72 -12.45
CA ALA A 102 12.83 13.05 -11.74
C ALA A 102 13.84 13.81 -12.65
N SER A 103 13.96 13.43 -13.92
CA SER A 103 14.81 14.15 -14.87
C SER A 103 14.26 15.54 -15.17
N VAL A 104 12.95 15.66 -15.47
CA VAL A 104 12.32 16.96 -15.74
C VAL A 104 12.40 17.88 -14.53
N LEU A 105 12.17 17.35 -13.31
CA LEU A 105 12.32 18.13 -12.08
C LEU A 105 13.74 18.64 -11.89
N ARG A 106 14.76 17.89 -12.30
CA ARG A 106 16.16 18.21 -12.00
C ARG A 106 16.85 19.05 -13.07
N ASP A 107 16.57 18.74 -14.33
CA ASP A 107 17.35 19.19 -15.47
C ASP A 107 16.53 20.09 -16.43
N GLU A 108 15.20 20.20 -16.22
CA GLU A 108 14.29 20.99 -17.07
C GLU A 108 13.36 21.90 -16.22
N ASP A 109 12.11 22.14 -16.68
CA ASP A 109 11.13 22.98 -15.98
C ASP A 109 10.35 22.17 -14.91
N PRO A 110 10.57 22.44 -13.61
CA PRO A 110 9.89 21.73 -12.53
C PRO A 110 8.36 21.94 -12.53
N LEU A 111 7.85 23.00 -13.14
CA LEU A 111 6.41 23.23 -13.27
C LEU A 111 5.73 22.22 -14.20
N VAL A 112 6.45 21.69 -15.18
CA VAL A 112 5.93 20.63 -16.07
C VAL A 112 5.71 19.34 -15.28
N ALA A 113 6.67 18.96 -14.43
CA ALA A 113 6.52 17.81 -13.56
C ALA A 113 5.40 18.01 -12.53
N TRP A 114 5.30 19.21 -11.93
CA TRP A 114 4.21 19.56 -11.01
C TRP A 114 2.83 19.48 -11.69
N GLY A 115 2.70 20.04 -12.89
CA GLY A 115 1.49 20.00 -13.70
C GLY A 115 1.09 18.57 -14.09
N THR A 116 2.08 17.71 -14.33
CA THR A 116 1.86 16.28 -14.63
C THR A 116 1.34 15.54 -13.40
N LEU A 117 1.99 15.70 -12.25
CA LEU A 117 1.55 15.10 -10.97
C LEU A 117 0.12 15.52 -10.60
N SER A 118 -0.26 16.77 -10.87
CA SER A 118 -1.59 17.31 -10.56
C SER A 118 -2.73 16.69 -11.40
N ARG A 119 -2.40 16.03 -12.52
CA ARG A 119 -3.36 15.36 -13.40
C ARG A 119 -3.50 13.86 -13.10
N LEU A 120 -2.63 13.30 -12.28
CA LEU A 120 -2.72 11.90 -11.89
C LEU A 120 -3.90 11.69 -10.93
N ASP A 121 -4.58 10.56 -11.08
CA ASP A 121 -5.54 10.13 -10.08
C ASP A 121 -4.84 9.77 -8.76
N ARG A 122 -5.62 9.73 -7.67
CA ARG A 122 -5.11 9.45 -6.32
C ARG A 122 -4.33 8.13 -6.25
N ARG A 123 -4.79 7.10 -6.94
CA ARG A 123 -4.18 5.77 -6.89
C ARG A 123 -2.81 5.80 -7.55
N LYS A 124 -2.72 6.31 -8.78
CA LYS A 124 -1.45 6.49 -9.50
C LYS A 124 -0.46 7.34 -8.71
N LEU A 125 -0.94 8.41 -8.07
CA LEU A 125 -0.08 9.26 -7.24
C LEU A 125 0.48 8.48 -6.02
N GLN A 126 -0.34 7.65 -5.37
CA GLN A 126 0.11 6.82 -4.25
C GLN A 126 1.14 5.77 -4.71
N GLU A 127 0.89 5.11 -5.84
CA GLU A 127 1.80 4.13 -6.44
C GLU A 127 3.16 4.76 -6.78
N LEU A 128 3.13 5.88 -7.50
CA LEU A 128 4.33 6.65 -7.84
C LEU A 128 5.10 7.11 -6.61
N THR A 129 4.38 7.52 -5.55
CA THR A 129 5.00 7.92 -4.28
C THR A 129 5.70 6.75 -3.61
N VAL A 130 5.11 5.54 -3.61
CA VAL A 130 5.75 4.34 -3.06
C VAL A 130 7.03 4.02 -3.82
N ILE A 131 6.98 4.03 -5.16
CA ILE A 131 8.15 3.79 -6.03
C ILE A 131 9.26 4.81 -5.71
N ALA A 132 8.91 6.10 -5.66
CA ALA A 132 9.87 7.16 -5.36
C ALA A 132 10.49 7.03 -3.96
N LEU A 133 9.69 6.71 -2.94
CA LEU A 133 10.17 6.52 -1.57
C LEU A 133 11.12 5.32 -1.45
N CYS A 134 10.91 4.25 -2.22
CA CYS A 134 11.83 3.10 -2.29
C CYS A 134 13.21 3.46 -2.85
N ALA A 135 13.31 4.49 -3.69
CA ALA A 135 14.57 4.96 -4.26
C ALA A 135 15.34 5.92 -3.34
N ILE A 136 14.75 6.42 -2.25
CA ILE A 136 15.41 7.36 -1.35
C ILE A 136 16.48 6.65 -0.52
N ASN A 137 17.70 7.21 -0.51
CA ASN A 137 18.75 6.78 0.41
C ASN A 137 18.36 7.11 1.87
N ILE A 138 17.95 6.09 2.63
CA ILE A 138 17.53 6.22 4.03
C ILE A 138 18.63 6.70 4.99
N HIS A 139 19.90 6.69 4.55
CA HIS A 139 21.03 7.19 5.33
C HIS A 139 21.34 8.67 5.06
N ALA A 140 20.65 9.31 4.10
CA ALA A 140 20.83 10.72 3.83
C ALA A 140 20.33 11.59 4.99
N THR A 141 21.06 12.65 5.32
CA THR A 141 20.61 13.62 6.33
C THR A 141 19.48 14.51 5.77
N LYS A 142 18.75 15.16 6.68
CA LYS A 142 17.71 16.13 6.28
C LYS A 142 18.29 17.25 5.41
N GLU A 143 19.49 17.76 5.72
CA GLU A 143 20.13 18.79 4.89
C GLU A 143 20.47 18.27 3.49
N GLN A 144 20.94 17.02 3.37
CA GLN A 144 21.25 16.42 2.07
C GLN A 144 20.00 16.29 1.20
N LEU A 145 18.86 15.88 1.78
CA LEU A 145 17.59 15.79 1.07
C LEU A 145 17.05 17.18 0.68
N LEU A 146 17.07 18.15 1.62
CA LEU A 146 16.60 19.51 1.36
C LEU A 146 17.51 20.28 0.40
N GLY A 147 18.80 19.93 0.32
CA GLY A 147 19.75 20.52 -0.60
C GLY A 147 19.30 20.42 -2.06
N TRP A 148 18.67 19.30 -2.43
CA TRP A 148 18.09 19.10 -3.77
C TRP A 148 16.88 20.00 -4.00
N VAL A 149 15.94 20.03 -3.06
CA VAL A 149 14.72 20.84 -3.17
C VAL A 149 15.02 22.34 -3.24
N ARG A 150 16.01 22.81 -2.47
CA ARG A 150 16.39 24.23 -2.45
C ARG A 150 16.98 24.73 -3.78
N ARG A 151 17.55 23.85 -4.61
CA ARG A 151 18.05 24.22 -5.94
C ARG A 151 16.91 24.55 -6.90
N LEU A 152 15.83 23.78 -6.85
CA LEU A 152 14.64 23.99 -7.67
C LEU A 152 14.00 25.37 -7.46
N ALA A 153 13.97 25.86 -6.22
CA ALA A 153 13.40 27.15 -5.90
C ALA A 153 14.23 28.35 -6.38
N ARG A 154 15.49 28.13 -6.79
CA ARG A 154 16.41 29.19 -7.24
C ARG A 154 16.45 29.35 -8.76
N GLU A 155 16.06 28.32 -9.51
CA GLU A 155 16.08 28.32 -10.98
C GLU A 155 14.73 28.76 -11.59
N ALA A 156 13.68 28.88 -10.77
CA ALA A 156 12.35 29.37 -11.18
C ALA A 156 12.23 30.91 -11.24
N VAL A 157 13.31 31.62 -11.61
CA VAL A 157 13.35 33.09 -11.79
C VAL A 157 13.67 33.43 -13.24
#